data_AF-A0A358C7M1-F1
#
_entry.id   AF-A0A358C7M1-F1
#
_cell.length_a   1.000
_cell.length_b   1.000
_cell.length_c   1.000
_cell.angle_alpha   90.00
_cell.angle_beta   90.00
_cell.angle_gamma   90.00
#
_symmetry.space_group_name_H-M   'P 1'
#
loop_
_entity.id
_entity.type
_entity.pdbx_description
1 polymer ?
#
loop_
_entity_poly.entity_id
_entity_poly.type
_entity_poly.pdbx_seq_one_letter_code
_entity_poly.pdbx_strand_id
1 'polypeptide(L)'
;IESMLFGDFFGRAIYVADRHPVMHELNQHFHGAAAMGLHAVVTLPFWLAVAGVGLAAFFYLKRPDIPAAIAQRFKFLHQMLLNKYWFDELYSWMFARGARFFGGFLWRRGDQNVIDGFFVNGTAHLVERFSRLVKAFQSGYIYHYAFAMLIGVFALVTWFARLN
;
A
#
# COMPACT_ATOMS: atom_id res chain seq x y z
N ILE A 1 15.03 -12.35 36.84
CA ILE A 1 14.07 -13.22 36.12
C ILE A 1 13.35 -14.13 37.11
N GLU A 2 14.07 -14.91 37.94
CA GLU A 2 13.46 -15.77 38.97
C GLU A 2 12.49 -15.05 39.90
N SER A 3 12.87 -13.91 40.49
CA SER A 3 11.96 -13.15 41.38
C SER A 3 10.71 -12.62 40.69
N MET A 4 10.77 -12.37 39.38
CA MET A 4 9.66 -11.82 38.59
C MET A 4 8.73 -12.91 38.02
N LEU A 5 9.27 -14.07 37.63
CA LEU A 5 8.48 -15.16 37.01
C LEU A 5 8.05 -16.24 38.01
N PHE A 6 8.87 -16.51 39.02
CA PHE A 6 8.68 -17.60 40.00
C PHE A 6 8.59 -17.11 41.45
N GLY A 7 8.71 -15.79 41.67
CA GLY A 7 8.53 -15.15 42.98
C GLY A 7 7.24 -14.33 43.07
N ASP A 8 7.03 -13.69 44.23
CA ASP A 8 5.81 -12.94 44.53
C ASP A 8 5.75 -11.53 43.92
N PHE A 9 6.63 -11.20 42.96
CA PHE A 9 6.75 -9.85 42.40
C PHE A 9 5.45 -9.33 41.78
N PHE A 10 4.66 -10.19 41.12
CA PHE A 10 3.36 -9.84 40.57
C PHE A 10 2.17 -10.19 41.48
N GLY A 11 2.42 -10.78 42.65
CA GLY A 11 1.38 -11.21 43.59
C GLY A 11 0.24 -11.98 42.91
N ARG A 12 -0.97 -11.40 42.94
CA ARG A 12 -2.18 -11.99 42.31
C ARG A 12 -2.56 -11.38 40.95
N ALA A 13 -1.72 -10.50 40.39
CA ALA A 13 -2.03 -9.82 39.12
C ALA A 13 -2.00 -10.79 37.92
N ILE A 14 -1.27 -11.91 38.03
CA ILE A 14 -1.18 -12.95 37.01
C ILE A 14 -1.70 -14.26 37.61
N TYR A 15 -2.79 -14.79 37.06
CA TYR A 15 -3.37 -16.08 37.45
C TYR A 15 -2.95 -17.17 36.46
N VAL A 16 -2.27 -18.22 36.95
CA VAL A 16 -1.91 -19.40 36.17
C VAL A 16 -2.82 -20.53 36.63
N ALA A 17 -3.68 -21.01 35.74
CA ALA A 17 -4.62 -22.09 36.06
C ALA A 17 -3.88 -23.44 36.17
N ASP A 18 -4.26 -24.27 37.16
CA ASP A 18 -3.63 -25.58 37.44
C ASP A 18 -3.65 -26.57 36.25
N ARG A 19 -4.54 -26.34 35.28
CA ARG A 19 -4.61 -27.13 34.04
C ARG A 19 -3.49 -26.84 33.03
N HIS A 20 -2.68 -25.81 33.25
CA HIS A 20 -1.56 -25.44 32.37
C HIS A 20 -0.24 -25.50 33.17
N PRO A 21 0.47 -26.65 33.16
CA PRO A 21 1.70 -26.85 33.96
C PRO A 21 2.92 -26.09 33.40
N VAL A 22 2.74 -25.23 32.40
CA VAL A 22 3.82 -24.55 31.65
C VAL A 22 4.81 -23.85 32.58
N MET A 23 4.33 -23.17 33.63
CA MET A 23 5.21 -22.46 34.57
C MET A 23 5.95 -23.41 35.52
N HIS A 24 5.36 -24.57 35.82
CA HIS A 24 5.98 -25.58 36.66
C HIS A 24 7.09 -26.34 35.90
N GLU A 25 6.84 -26.69 34.64
CA GLU A 25 7.84 -27.31 33.75
C GLU A 25 8.98 -26.34 33.43
N LEU A 26 8.68 -25.07 33.16
CA LEU A 26 9.70 -24.06 32.87
C LEU A 26 10.65 -23.85 34.05
N ASN A 27 10.14 -23.88 35.29
CA ASN A 27 10.96 -23.76 36.49
C ASN A 27 11.93 -24.94 36.66
N GLN A 28 11.57 -26.15 36.21
CA GLN A 28 12.44 -27.31 36.29
C GLN A 28 13.62 -27.24 35.30
N HIS A 29 13.45 -26.55 34.17
CA HIS A 29 14.50 -26.38 33.15
C HIS A 29 15.31 -25.09 33.31
N PHE A 30 14.81 -24.13 34.10
CA PHE A 30 15.48 -22.85 34.32
C PHE A 30 16.40 -22.91 35.53
N HIS A 31 17.69 -23.18 35.29
CA HIS A 31 18.71 -23.24 36.35
C HIS A 31 19.40 -21.89 36.62
N GLY A 32 18.76 -20.79 36.27
CA GLY A 32 19.32 -19.43 36.39
C GLY A 32 19.97 -18.92 35.10
N ALA A 33 19.98 -17.60 34.92
CA ALA A 33 20.49 -16.95 33.70
C ALA A 33 21.98 -17.25 33.44
N ALA A 34 22.80 -17.29 34.50
CA ALA A 34 24.22 -17.63 34.40
C ALA A 34 24.44 -19.09 34.00
N ALA A 35 23.68 -20.02 34.59
CA ALA A 35 23.77 -21.44 34.23
C ALA A 35 23.33 -21.70 32.80
N MET A 36 22.27 -21.04 32.32
CA MET A 36 21.85 -21.12 30.91
C MET A 36 22.90 -20.53 29.96
N GLY A 37 23.55 -19.43 30.34
CA GLY A 37 24.64 -18.85 29.58
C GLY A 37 25.85 -19.79 29.47
N LEU A 38 26.23 -20.44 30.57
CA LEU A 38 27.31 -21.44 30.58
C LEU A 38 26.92 -22.71 29.83
N HIS A 39 25.66 -23.12 29.90
CA HIS A 39 25.15 -24.26 29.14
C HIS A 39 25.32 -24.06 27.63
N ALA A 40 25.21 -22.82 27.13
CA ALA A 40 25.45 -22.54 25.72
C ALA A 40 26.84 -23.02 25.25
N VAL A 41 27.87 -22.90 26.09
CA VAL A 41 29.26 -23.29 25.76
C VAL A 41 29.42 -24.80 25.56
N VAL A 42 28.59 -25.63 26.19
CA VAL A 42 28.62 -27.08 25.98
C VAL A 42 27.76 -27.53 24.80
N THR A 43 26.96 -26.63 24.21
CA THR A 43 26.09 -26.97 23.09
C THR A 43 26.82 -26.95 21.73
N LEU A 44 26.41 -27.85 20.84
CA LEU A 44 26.91 -27.90 19.46
C LEU A 44 26.68 -26.61 18.66
N PRO A 45 25.50 -25.95 18.73
CA PRO A 45 25.26 -24.71 17.99
C PRO A 45 26.25 -23.59 18.33
N PHE A 46 26.69 -23.50 19.60
CA PHE A 46 27.68 -22.51 20.02
C PHE A 46 29.01 -22.72 19.29
N TRP A 47 29.53 -23.95 19.29
CA TRP A 47 30.78 -24.27 18.60
C TRP A 47 30.67 -24.14 17.09
N LEU A 48 29.53 -24.47 16.49
CA LEU A 48 29.28 -24.22 15.07
C LEU A 48 29.31 -22.73 14.73
N ALA A 49 28.71 -21.88 15.57
CA ALA A 49 28.75 -20.43 15.39
C ALA A 49 30.19 -19.89 15.54
N VAL A 50 30.92 -20.32 16.57
CA VAL A 50 32.33 -19.96 16.78
C VAL A 50 33.19 -20.38 15.58
N ALA A 51 33.02 -21.60 15.08
CA ALA A 51 33.72 -22.09 13.90
C ALA A 51 33.36 -21.28 12.65
N GLY A 52 32.08 -20.91 12.47
CA GLY A 52 31.63 -20.05 11.38
C GLY A 52 32.28 -18.67 11.41
N VAL A 53 32.34 -18.03 12.59
CA VAL A 53 33.01 -16.74 12.78
C VAL A 53 34.51 -16.88 12.53
N GLY A 54 35.16 -17.91 13.06
CA GLY A 54 36.59 -18.16 12.86
C GLY A 54 36.94 -18.39 11.37
N LEU A 55 36.12 -19.16 10.66
CA LEU A 55 36.27 -19.41 9.23
C LEU A 55 36.05 -18.14 8.40
N ALA A 56 35.03 -17.35 8.72
CA ALA A 56 34.81 -16.05 8.09
C ALA A 56 35.99 -15.10 8.34
N ALA A 57 36.48 -15.01 9.58
CA ALA A 57 37.65 -14.19 9.92
C ALA A 57 38.88 -14.64 9.13
N PHE A 58 39.12 -15.93 8.99
CA PHE A 58 40.23 -16.44 8.18
C PHE A 58 40.08 -16.09 6.69
N PHE A 59 38.88 -16.28 6.12
CA PHE A 59 38.60 -15.96 4.72
C PHE A 59 38.73 -14.47 4.42
N TYR A 60 38.30 -13.59 5.31
CA TYR A 60 38.32 -12.15 5.03
C TYR A 60 39.61 -11.45 5.50
N LEU A 61 40.30 -11.93 6.54
CA LEU A 61 41.52 -11.27 7.06
C LEU A 61 42.82 -11.87 6.52
N LYS A 62 42.86 -13.17 6.19
CA LYS A 62 44.10 -13.85 5.78
C LYS A 62 44.11 -14.28 4.32
N ARG A 63 42.99 -14.79 3.79
CA ARG A 63 42.91 -15.29 2.40
C ARG A 63 41.61 -14.89 1.69
N PRO A 64 41.47 -13.61 1.30
CA PRO A 64 40.30 -13.13 0.55
C PRO A 64 40.15 -13.78 -0.83
N ASP A 65 41.19 -14.44 -1.33
CA ASP A 65 41.18 -15.17 -2.60
C ASP A 65 40.21 -16.36 -2.59
N ILE A 66 40.01 -16.98 -1.42
CA ILE A 66 39.12 -18.14 -1.26
C ILE A 66 37.65 -17.77 -1.47
N PRO A 67 37.06 -16.79 -0.74
CA PRO A 67 35.68 -16.36 -1.01
C PRO A 67 35.51 -15.79 -2.42
N ALA A 68 36.54 -15.12 -2.98
CA ALA A 68 36.51 -14.67 -4.38
C ALA A 68 36.43 -15.84 -5.37
N ALA A 69 37.22 -16.89 -5.18
CA ALA A 69 37.18 -18.09 -6.03
C ALA A 69 35.83 -18.84 -5.90
N ILE A 70 35.28 -18.94 -4.69
CA ILE A 70 33.96 -19.52 -4.44
C ILE A 70 32.87 -18.70 -5.15
N ALA A 71 32.92 -17.36 -5.04
CA ALA A 71 31.98 -16.47 -5.71
C ALA A 71 32.06 -16.58 -7.25
N GLN A 72 33.25 -16.77 -7.81
CA GLN A 72 33.42 -17.00 -9.25
C GLN A 72 32.87 -18.36 -9.69
N ARG A 73 33.14 -19.42 -8.92
CA ARG A 73 32.66 -20.78 -9.23
C ARG A 73 31.14 -20.91 -9.12
N PHE A 74 30.55 -20.28 -8.11
CA PHE A 74 29.12 -20.28 -7.84
C PHE A 74 28.49 -18.91 -8.13
N LYS A 75 28.86 -18.30 -9.25
CA LYS A 75 28.44 -16.94 -9.62
C LYS A 75 26.92 -16.74 -9.57
N PHE A 76 26.15 -17.73 -10.02
CA PHE A 76 24.69 -17.66 -9.99
C PHE A 76 24.14 -17.60 -8.55
N LEU A 77 24.56 -18.52 -7.68
CA LEU A 77 24.15 -18.55 -6.27
C LEU A 77 24.62 -17.29 -5.54
N HIS A 78 25.87 -16.88 -5.75
CA HIS A 78 26.41 -15.64 -5.18
C HIS A 78 25.59 -14.43 -5.63
N GLN A 79 25.25 -14.31 -6.91
CA GLN A 79 24.39 -13.24 -7.42
C GLN A 79 22.97 -13.31 -6.85
N MET A 80 22.40 -14.50 -6.69
CA MET A 80 21.09 -14.67 -6.05
C MET A 80 21.11 -14.16 -4.61
N LEU A 81 22.09 -14.58 -3.81
CA LEU A 81 22.22 -14.14 -2.42
C LEU A 81 22.50 -12.63 -2.35
N LEU A 82 23.36 -12.11 -3.25
CA LEU A 82 23.69 -10.69 -3.32
C LEU A 82 22.47 -9.83 -3.65
N ASN A 83 21.62 -10.29 -4.56
CA ASN A 83 20.37 -9.62 -4.93
C ASN A 83 19.21 -9.98 -4.01
N LYS A 84 19.47 -10.52 -2.80
CA LYS A 84 18.43 -10.91 -1.82
C LYS A 84 17.32 -11.77 -2.44
N TYR A 85 17.71 -12.74 -3.27
CA TYR A 85 16.82 -13.62 -4.03
C TYR A 85 15.89 -12.92 -5.03
N TRP A 86 16.19 -11.68 -5.41
CA TRP A 86 15.38 -10.83 -6.29
C TRP A 86 13.97 -10.52 -5.78
N PHE A 87 13.69 -10.73 -4.48
CA PHE A 87 12.37 -10.46 -3.92
C PHE A 87 12.01 -8.98 -3.97
N ASP A 88 12.98 -8.10 -3.69
CA ASP A 88 12.79 -6.65 -3.71
C ASP A 88 12.46 -6.16 -5.14
N GLU A 89 13.19 -6.65 -6.14
CA GLU A 89 12.98 -6.34 -7.55
C GLU A 89 11.64 -6.87 -8.05
N LEU A 90 11.29 -8.12 -7.71
CA LEU A 90 10.01 -8.72 -8.06
C LEU A 90 8.85 -7.94 -7.44
N TYR A 91 8.96 -7.57 -6.17
CA TYR A 91 7.94 -6.80 -5.47
C TYR A 91 7.74 -5.42 -6.12
N SER A 92 8.84 -4.71 -6.38
CA SER A 92 8.79 -3.38 -7.02
C SER A 92 8.26 -3.44 -8.46
N TRP A 93 8.59 -4.50 -9.21
CA TRP A 93 8.11 -4.69 -10.57
C TRP A 93 6.63 -5.08 -10.61
N MET A 94 6.21 -6.01 -9.77
CA MET A 94 4.85 -6.52 -9.76
C MET A 94 3.88 -5.53 -9.10
N PHE A 95 4.18 -5.05 -7.90
CA PHE A 95 3.27 -4.20 -7.13
C PHE A 95 3.47 -2.72 -7.42
N ALA A 96 4.70 -2.19 -7.31
CA ALA A 96 4.88 -0.74 -7.43
C ALA A 96 4.73 -0.24 -8.88
N ARG A 97 5.21 -1.00 -9.86
CA ARG A 97 4.98 -0.71 -11.29
C ARG A 97 3.56 -1.05 -11.72
N GLY A 98 3.02 -2.19 -11.29
CA GLY A 98 1.62 -2.57 -11.53
C GLY A 98 0.64 -1.51 -11.02
N ALA A 99 0.74 -1.12 -9.75
CA ALA A 99 -0.15 -0.12 -9.14
C ALA A 99 -0.07 1.24 -9.85
N ARG A 100 1.13 1.70 -10.24
CA ARG A 100 1.28 2.96 -11.00
C ARG A 100 0.67 2.87 -12.38
N PHE A 101 0.82 1.74 -13.07
CA PHE A 101 0.21 1.53 -14.38
C PHE A 101 -1.31 1.51 -14.30
N PHE A 102 -1.88 0.71 -13.39
CA PHE A 102 -3.33 0.63 -13.19
C PHE A 102 -3.92 1.95 -12.71
N GLY A 103 -3.26 2.63 -11.76
CA GLY A 103 -3.67 3.95 -11.29
C GLY A 103 -3.65 5.01 -12.38
N GLY A 104 -2.58 5.05 -13.18
CA GLY A 104 -2.47 5.97 -14.31
C GLY A 104 -3.50 5.68 -15.41
N PHE A 105 -3.81 4.40 -15.68
CA PHE A 105 -4.85 4.02 -16.61
C PHE A 105 -6.24 4.46 -16.13
N LEU A 106 -6.58 4.20 -14.87
CA LEU A 106 -7.85 4.61 -14.27
C LEU A 106 -7.99 6.14 -14.25
N TRP A 107 -6.92 6.87 -13.93
CA TRP A 107 -6.92 8.34 -13.96
C TRP A 107 -7.18 8.89 -15.36
N ARG A 108 -6.41 8.45 -16.37
CA ARG A 108 -6.56 8.95 -17.74
C ARG A 108 -7.88 8.52 -18.37
N ARG A 109 -8.30 7.27 -18.17
CA ARG A 109 -9.47 6.72 -18.84
C ARG A 109 -10.79 7.03 -18.13
N GLY A 110 -10.75 7.12 -16.80
CA GLY A 110 -11.87 7.48 -15.94
C GLY A 110 -12.01 8.99 -15.84
N ASP A 111 -11.11 9.65 -15.13
CA ASP A 111 -11.26 11.05 -14.75
C ASP A 111 -11.23 11.99 -15.98
N GLN A 112 -10.13 12.00 -16.74
CA GLN A 112 -9.99 12.92 -17.88
C GLN A 112 -11.01 12.67 -19.00
N ASN A 113 -11.28 11.40 -19.35
CA ASN A 113 -12.16 11.12 -20.48
C ASN A 113 -13.65 11.19 -20.11
N VAL A 114 -14.03 10.75 -18.91
CA VAL A 114 -15.45 10.72 -18.50
C VAL A 114 -15.83 12.03 -17.82
N ILE A 115 -15.06 12.51 -16.86
CA ILE A 115 -15.43 13.71 -16.10
C ILE A 115 -15.15 14.95 -16.93
N ASP A 116 -13.90 15.19 -17.33
CA ASP A 116 -13.57 16.39 -18.11
C ASP A 116 -14.12 16.34 -19.53
N GLY A 117 -14.00 15.18 -20.20
CA GLY A 117 -14.44 14.99 -21.57
C GLY A 117 -15.97 14.99 -21.73
N PHE A 118 -16.66 14.13 -20.99
CA PHE A 118 -18.09 13.92 -21.20
C PHE A 118 -18.96 14.86 -20.37
N PHE A 119 -18.67 15.03 -19.08
CA PHE A 119 -19.50 15.90 -18.23
C PHE A 119 -19.17 17.38 -18.40
N VAL A 120 -17.91 17.80 -18.29
CA VAL A 120 -17.57 19.23 -18.35
C VAL A 120 -17.64 19.76 -19.77
N ASN A 121 -16.85 19.19 -20.69
CA ASN A 121 -16.84 19.65 -22.08
C ASN A 121 -18.19 19.36 -22.76
N GLY A 122 -18.79 18.20 -22.54
CA GLY A 122 -20.09 17.87 -23.14
C GLY A 122 -21.20 18.86 -22.77
N THR A 123 -21.30 19.24 -21.48
CA THR A 123 -22.28 20.25 -21.06
C THR A 123 -21.96 21.64 -21.60
N ALA A 124 -20.69 22.04 -21.59
CA ALA A 124 -20.26 23.31 -22.17
C ALA A 124 -20.62 23.43 -23.66
N HIS A 125 -20.37 22.40 -24.46
CA HIS A 125 -20.71 22.38 -25.88
C HIS A 125 -22.24 22.41 -26.11
N LEU A 126 -23.03 21.78 -25.22
CA LEU A 126 -24.48 21.77 -25.31
C LEU A 126 -25.05 23.17 -25.02
N VAL A 127 -24.57 23.83 -23.96
CA VAL A 127 -24.94 25.22 -23.63
C VAL A 127 -24.52 26.18 -24.72
N GLU A 128 -23.34 25.99 -25.31
CA GLU A 128 -22.86 26.83 -26.41
C GLU A 128 -23.71 26.66 -27.68
N ARG A 129 -24.11 25.42 -28.02
CA ARG A 129 -25.03 25.15 -29.13
C ARG A 129 -26.40 25.77 -28.90
N PHE A 130 -26.93 25.65 -27.68
CA PHE A 130 -28.22 26.24 -27.31
C PHE A 130 -28.16 27.76 -27.40
N SER A 131 -27.11 28.38 -26.85
CA SER A 131 -26.87 29.83 -26.92
C SER A 131 -26.78 30.31 -28.37
N ARG A 132 -26.10 29.57 -29.25
CA ARG A 132 -26.03 29.89 -30.68
C ARG A 132 -27.41 29.82 -31.35
N LEU A 133 -28.21 28.81 -31.02
CA LEU A 133 -29.57 28.66 -31.55
C LEU A 133 -30.45 29.83 -31.10
N VAL A 134 -30.46 30.14 -29.79
CA VAL A 134 -31.23 31.26 -29.23
C VAL A 134 -30.79 32.59 -29.82
N LYS A 135 -29.49 32.80 -30.02
CA LYS A 135 -28.95 34.01 -30.66
C LYS A 135 -29.42 34.14 -32.12
N ALA A 136 -29.58 33.03 -32.85
CA ALA A 136 -30.08 33.05 -34.22
C ALA A 136 -31.58 33.42 -34.30
N PHE A 137 -32.37 33.13 -33.26
CA PHE A 137 -33.76 33.60 -33.17
C PHE A 137 -33.88 35.12 -32.96
N GLN A 138 -32.79 35.79 -32.59
CA GLN A 138 -32.75 37.23 -32.40
C GLN A 138 -32.42 37.92 -33.74
N SER A 139 -33.43 38.11 -34.59
CA SER A 139 -33.28 38.61 -35.97
C SER A 139 -33.00 40.11 -36.10
N GLY A 140 -33.13 40.88 -35.02
CA GLY A 140 -32.87 42.33 -35.00
C GLY A 140 -33.97 43.20 -35.63
N TYR A 141 -34.97 42.61 -36.29
CA TYR A 141 -36.09 43.34 -36.89
C TYR A 141 -37.20 43.62 -35.88
N ILE A 142 -37.60 44.90 -35.75
CA ILE A 142 -38.60 45.38 -34.78
C ILE A 142 -39.95 44.64 -34.94
N TYR A 143 -40.35 44.31 -36.17
CA TYR A 143 -41.60 43.59 -36.46
C TYR A 143 -41.70 42.21 -35.79
N HIS A 144 -40.58 41.46 -35.70
CA HIS A 144 -40.58 40.13 -35.07
C HIS A 144 -40.82 40.24 -33.55
N TYR A 145 -40.29 41.27 -32.91
CA TYR A 145 -40.50 41.51 -31.48
C TYR A 145 -41.94 41.92 -31.18
N ALA A 146 -42.54 42.79 -32.01
CA ALA A 146 -43.94 43.18 -31.87
C ALA A 146 -44.89 41.98 -32.00
N PHE A 147 -44.63 41.09 -32.96
CA PHE A 147 -45.40 39.87 -33.15
C PHE A 147 -45.27 38.90 -31.96
N ALA A 148 -44.05 38.69 -31.46
CA ALA A 148 -43.80 37.84 -30.29
C ALA A 148 -44.49 38.36 -29.01
N MET A 149 -44.50 39.68 -28.79
CA MET A 149 -45.22 40.29 -27.67
C MET A 149 -46.73 40.02 -27.72
N LEU A 150 -47.33 40.17 -28.90
CA LEU A 150 -48.78 39.97 -29.07
C LEU A 150 -49.17 38.51 -28.80
N ILE A 151 -48.38 37.54 -29.28
CA ILE A 151 -48.55 36.12 -28.96
C ILE A 151 -48.37 35.86 -27.45
N GLY A 152 -47.33 36.44 -26.83
CA GLY A 152 -47.05 36.26 -25.41
C GLY A 152 -48.19 36.75 -24.50
N VAL A 153 -48.74 37.94 -24.78
CA VAL A 153 -49.89 38.47 -24.05
C VAL A 153 -51.12 37.60 -24.24
N PHE A 154 -51.42 37.19 -25.47
CA PHE A 154 -52.55 36.32 -25.77
C PHE A 154 -52.45 34.97 -25.04
N ALA A 155 -51.26 34.35 -25.04
CA ALA A 155 -51.01 33.10 -24.33
C ALA A 155 -51.16 33.25 -22.82
N LEU A 156 -50.61 34.31 -22.22
CA LEU A 156 -50.73 34.57 -20.79
C LEU A 156 -52.18 34.81 -20.36
N VAL A 157 -52.93 35.61 -21.12
CA VAL A 157 -54.35 35.88 -20.85
C VAL A 157 -55.17 34.59 -20.96
N THR A 158 -54.93 33.78 -21.99
CA THR A 158 -55.62 32.50 -22.19
C THR A 158 -55.30 31.51 -21.09
N TRP A 159 -54.04 31.43 -20.67
CA TRP A 159 -53.59 30.57 -19.57
C TRP A 159 -54.22 31.01 -18.24
N PHE A 160 -54.19 32.31 -17.94
CA PHE A 160 -54.81 32.88 -16.74
C PHE A 160 -56.33 32.68 -16.70
N ALA A 161 -57.00 32.93 -17.82
CA ALA A 161 -58.45 32.74 -17.96
C ALA A 161 -58.88 31.26 -17.89
N ARG A 162 -57.96 30.31 -18.08
CA ARG A 162 -58.21 28.87 -17.92
C ARG A 162 -57.89 28.36 -16.51
N LEU A 163 -57.03 29.07 -15.77
CA LEU A 163 -56.65 28.73 -14.40
C LEU A 163 -57.63 29.28 -13.35
N ASN A 164 -58.34 30.38 -13.68
CA ASN A 164 -59.50 30.89 -12.94
C ASN A 164 -60.80 30.22 -13.42
#